data_AF-A0A9E6ZQR1-F1
#
_entry.id   AF-A0A9E6ZQR1-F1
#
_cell.length_a   1.000
_cell.length_b   1.000
_cell.length_c   1.000
_cell.angle_alpha   90.00
_cell.angle_beta   90.00
_cell.angle_gamma   90.00
#
_symmetry.space_group_name_H-M   'P 1'
#
loop_
_entity.id
_entity.type
_entity.pdbx_description
1 polymer ?
#
loop_
_entity_poly.entity_id
_entity_poly.type
_entity_poly.pdbx_seq_one_letter_code
_entity_poly.pdbx_strand_id
1 'polypeptide(L)'
;MDENDKLNILKEILLTDEREYAYNISKKIEILEKTLNERKLLSQKVDPIVDGKIDSFVENIPKTLGPTITETLKQEIKNSKDQVVEALYPIMGKMIKKYIQQEINLLSDKINQQVENSFSAKSWKRRFTSWFTGVKEEDIIISELNKAEVLQVLIIDKNSGLLIGSYEKVATIDKDMISGMLTAIKHFIEDAFQNKDQSLELIEYELYNIHIQNFISYYIAVAISGNYTTEFKNKLQDIIFDFSQNYLKLFPDPSKIEEDVLVKELSHYFNDENI
;
A
#
# COMPACT_ATOMS: atom_id res chain seq x y z
N MET A 1 -60.68 91.54 24.42
CA MET A 1 -60.09 90.26 24.86
C MET A 1 -60.89 89.80 26.05
N ASP A 2 -61.59 88.69 25.87
CA ASP A 2 -62.34 87.99 26.91
C ASP A 2 -61.36 87.39 27.95
N GLU A 3 -61.81 87.13 29.18
CA GLU A 3 -60.99 86.48 30.21
C GLU A 3 -60.50 85.09 29.75
N ASN A 4 -61.30 84.40 28.95
CA ASN A 4 -60.93 83.15 28.30
C ASN A 4 -59.74 83.31 27.34
N ASP A 5 -59.61 84.45 26.64
CA ASP A 5 -58.49 84.68 25.73
C ASP A 5 -57.17 84.79 26.51
N LYS A 6 -57.20 85.48 27.66
CA LYS A 6 -56.02 85.60 28.54
C LYS A 6 -55.63 84.27 29.17
N LEU A 7 -56.61 83.46 29.57
CA LEU A 7 -56.37 82.15 30.16
C LEU A 7 -55.83 81.14 29.14
N ASN A 8 -56.27 81.22 27.88
CA ASN A 8 -55.75 80.42 26.78
C ASN A 8 -54.31 80.79 26.43
N ILE A 9 -53.97 82.08 26.38
CA ILE A 9 -52.59 82.55 26.16
C ILE A 9 -51.67 82.11 27.30
N LEU A 10 -52.13 82.21 28.55
CA LEU A 10 -51.35 81.75 29.71
C LEU A 10 -51.12 80.23 29.68
N LYS A 11 -52.13 79.45 29.27
CA LYS A 11 -52.00 78.01 29.04
C LYS A 11 -51.03 77.69 27.91
N GLU A 12 -51.05 78.46 26.83
CA GLU A 12 -50.10 78.28 25.73
C GLU A 12 -48.67 78.50 26.21
N ILE A 13 -48.41 79.63 26.88
CA ILE A 13 -47.09 80.01 27.37
C ILE A 13 -46.57 79.01 28.42
N LEU A 14 -47.41 78.61 29.39
CA LEU A 14 -47.01 77.68 30.45
C LEU A 14 -46.78 76.25 29.96
N LEU A 15 -47.48 75.80 28.92
CA LEU A 15 -47.42 74.43 28.42
C LEU A 15 -46.56 74.28 27.16
N THR A 16 -45.88 75.34 26.69
CA THR A 16 -45.10 75.30 25.44
C THR A 16 -43.98 74.27 25.55
N ASP A 17 -43.18 74.32 26.61
CA ASP A 17 -42.05 73.41 26.83
C ASP A 17 -42.50 71.93 26.95
N GLU A 18 -43.63 71.68 27.61
CA GLU A 18 -44.19 70.35 27.78
C GLU A 18 -44.74 69.78 26.46
N ARG A 19 -45.39 70.63 25.65
CA ARG A 19 -45.87 70.26 24.31
C ARG A 19 -44.70 69.98 23.36
N GLU A 20 -43.66 70.80 23.44
CA GLU A 20 -42.44 70.58 22.66
C GLU A 20 -41.74 69.28 23.08
N TYR A 21 -41.65 69.00 24.38
CA TYR A 21 -41.12 67.74 24.91
C TYR A 21 -41.93 66.53 24.45
N ALA A 22 -43.26 66.59 24.57
CA ALA A 22 -44.16 65.52 24.13
C ALA A 22 -44.08 65.29 22.61
N TYR A 23 -43.99 66.35 21.82
CA TYR A 23 -43.80 66.27 20.37
C TYR A 23 -42.45 65.64 19.99
N ASN A 24 -41.39 65.98 20.71
CA ASN A 24 -40.07 65.38 20.50
C ASN A 24 -40.06 63.88 20.85
N ILE A 25 -40.80 63.46 21.88
CA ILE A 25 -40.97 62.05 22.21
C ILE A 25 -41.79 61.33 21.13
N SER A 26 -42.94 61.87 20.72
CA SER A 26 -43.78 61.22 19.71
C SER A 26 -43.02 61.04 18.39
N LYS A 27 -42.27 62.06 17.97
CA LYS A 27 -41.40 62.00 16.80
C LYS A 27 -40.30 60.94 16.93
N LYS A 28 -39.68 60.81 18.11
CA LYS A 28 -38.68 59.75 18.37
C LYS A 28 -39.30 58.36 18.31
N ILE A 29 -40.50 58.19 18.87
CA ILE A 29 -41.25 56.92 18.83
C ILE A 29 -41.59 56.55 17.38
N GLU A 30 -42.10 57.49 16.59
CA GLU A 30 -42.44 57.27 15.18
C GLU A 30 -41.21 56.82 14.36
N ILE A 31 -40.06 57.46 14.57
CA ILE A 31 -38.80 57.06 13.94
C ILE A 31 -38.38 55.64 14.37
N LEU A 32 -38.58 55.30 15.64
CA LEU A 32 -38.23 54.00 16.21
C LEU A 32 -39.14 52.89 15.65
N GLU A 33 -40.45 53.13 15.61
CA GLU A 33 -41.43 52.22 15.01
C GLU A 33 -41.13 52.00 13.52
N LYS A 34 -40.83 53.07 12.78
CA LYS A 34 -40.45 52.97 11.38
C LYS A 34 -39.18 52.13 11.20
N THR A 35 -38.17 52.34 12.06
CA THR A 35 -36.92 51.57 12.01
C THR A 35 -37.14 50.09 12.33
N LEU A 36 -38.03 49.74 13.26
CA LEU A 36 -38.33 48.36 13.64
C LEU A 36 -39.21 47.63 12.62
N ASN A 37 -40.20 48.31 12.05
CA ASN A 37 -41.18 47.71 11.14
C ASN A 37 -40.69 47.67 9.68
N GLU A 38 -39.75 48.53 9.29
CA GLU A 38 -39.14 48.50 7.97
C GLU A 38 -37.86 47.66 7.99
N ARG A 39 -37.93 46.46 7.39
CA ARG A 39 -36.81 45.52 7.30
C ARG A 39 -35.49 46.17 6.86
N LYS A 40 -35.52 47.08 5.88
CA LYS A 40 -34.33 47.75 5.36
C LYS A 40 -33.65 48.63 6.43
N LEU A 41 -34.43 49.33 7.25
CA LEU A 41 -33.91 50.19 8.31
C LEU A 41 -33.43 49.35 9.50
N LEU A 42 -34.15 48.28 9.84
CA LEU A 42 -33.76 47.35 10.89
C LEU A 42 -32.44 46.66 10.56
N SER A 43 -32.29 46.17 9.33
CA SER A 43 -31.06 45.51 8.85
C SER A 43 -29.82 46.38 9.01
N GLN A 44 -29.91 47.70 8.77
CA GLN A 44 -28.77 48.61 8.98
C GLN A 44 -28.25 48.64 10.43
N LYS A 45 -29.07 48.26 11.41
CA LYS A 45 -28.70 48.17 12.82
C LYS A 45 -28.36 46.75 13.25
N VAL A 46 -29.02 45.75 12.69
CA VAL A 46 -28.91 44.34 13.09
C VAL A 46 -27.77 43.64 12.35
N ASP A 47 -27.61 43.88 11.06
CA ASP A 47 -26.63 43.17 10.22
C ASP A 47 -25.21 43.30 10.79
N PRO A 48 -24.70 44.48 11.21
CA PRO A 48 -23.36 44.59 11.80
C PRO A 48 -23.18 43.77 13.09
N ILE A 49 -24.25 43.57 13.86
CA ILE A 49 -24.23 42.77 15.09
C ILE A 49 -24.19 41.27 14.74
N VAL A 50 -24.96 40.87 13.74
CA VAL A 50 -24.99 39.49 13.24
C VAL A 50 -23.67 39.13 12.59
N ASP A 51 -23.14 40.00 11.74
CA ASP A 51 -21.84 39.84 11.07
C ASP A 51 -20.73 39.69 12.11
N GLY A 52 -20.65 40.58 13.10
CA GLY A 52 -19.67 40.45 14.18
C GLY A 52 -19.83 39.16 15.00
N LYS A 53 -21.05 38.63 15.13
CA LYS A 53 -21.29 37.34 15.79
C LYS A 53 -20.88 36.15 14.94
N ILE A 54 -21.10 36.23 13.63
CA ILE A 54 -20.65 35.23 12.66
C ILE A 54 -19.13 35.21 12.60
N ASP A 55 -18.48 36.37 12.51
CA ASP A 55 -17.02 36.48 12.52
C ASP A 55 -16.43 35.86 13.78
N SER A 56 -16.98 36.21 14.95
CA SER A 56 -16.57 35.62 16.22
C SER A 56 -16.82 34.11 16.27
N PHE A 57 -17.92 33.62 15.70
CA PHE A 57 -18.18 32.18 15.60
C PHE A 57 -17.13 31.50 14.73
N VAL A 58 -16.86 32.04 13.53
CA VAL A 58 -15.86 31.51 12.58
C VAL A 58 -14.47 31.46 13.19
N GLU A 59 -14.04 32.50 13.91
CA GLU A 59 -12.76 32.51 14.63
C GLU A 59 -12.68 31.43 15.72
N ASN A 60 -13.82 31.07 16.32
CA ASN A 60 -13.88 30.08 17.39
C ASN A 60 -14.11 28.64 16.88
N ILE A 61 -14.55 28.42 15.64
CA ILE A 61 -14.79 27.09 15.05
C ILE A 61 -13.60 26.14 15.26
N PRO A 62 -12.34 26.52 14.99
CA PRO A 62 -11.20 25.61 15.19
C PRO A 62 -11.05 25.14 16.63
N LYS A 63 -11.47 25.96 17.61
CA LYS A 63 -11.39 25.63 19.04
C LYS A 63 -12.60 24.81 19.52
N THR A 64 -13.80 25.16 19.06
CA THR A 64 -15.06 24.56 19.56
C THR A 64 -15.44 23.30 18.81
N LEU A 65 -15.31 23.30 17.48
CA LEU A 65 -15.67 22.18 16.62
C LEU A 65 -14.46 21.37 16.16
N GLY A 66 -13.26 21.95 16.15
CA GLY A 66 -12.03 21.27 15.73
C GLY A 66 -11.84 19.90 16.39
N PRO A 67 -11.87 19.79 17.73
CA PRO A 67 -11.71 18.50 18.42
C PRO A 67 -12.78 17.48 18.03
N THR A 68 -14.03 17.90 17.91
CA THR A 68 -15.15 17.04 17.50
C THR A 68 -14.99 16.56 16.06
N ILE A 69 -14.61 17.45 15.14
CA ILE A 69 -14.33 17.10 13.74
C ILE A 69 -13.16 16.11 13.66
N THR A 70 -12.07 16.35 14.39
CA THR A 70 -10.92 15.45 14.42
C THR A 70 -11.28 14.07 14.95
N GLU A 71 -12.02 14.00 16.06
CA GLU A 71 -12.44 12.72 16.63
C GLU A 71 -13.40 11.97 15.70
N THR A 72 -14.33 12.69 15.06
CA THR A 72 -15.27 12.10 14.09
C THR A 72 -14.53 11.54 12.88
N LEU A 73 -13.57 12.31 12.32
CA LEU A 73 -12.72 11.84 11.23
C LEU A 73 -11.88 10.62 11.62
N LYS A 74 -11.33 10.59 12.84
CA LYS A 74 -10.56 9.46 13.34
C LYS A 74 -11.41 8.20 13.47
N GLN A 75 -12.64 8.34 13.97
CA GLN A 75 -13.60 7.24 14.04
C GLN A 75 -14.00 6.77 12.63
N GLU A 76 -14.25 7.69 11.71
CA GLU A 76 -14.60 7.36 10.33
C GLU A 76 -13.46 6.62 9.62
N ILE A 77 -12.21 7.05 9.77
CA ILE A 77 -11.04 6.33 9.24
C ILE A 77 -10.94 4.92 9.84
N LYS A 78 -11.25 4.76 11.14
CA LYS A 78 -11.21 3.45 11.81
C LYS A 78 -12.33 2.52 11.35
N ASN A 79 -13.50 3.07 11.03
CA ASN A 79 -14.68 2.30 10.62
C ASN A 79 -14.66 1.99 9.11
N SER A 80 -14.14 2.90 8.31
CA SER A 80 -14.12 2.86 6.84
C SER A 80 -12.72 2.54 6.30
N LYS A 81 -12.01 1.60 6.95
CA LYS A 81 -10.63 1.25 6.60
C LYS A 81 -10.47 0.84 5.13
N ASP A 82 -11.39 0.04 4.61
CA ASP A 82 -11.27 -0.50 3.25
C ASP A 82 -11.34 0.61 2.19
N GLN A 83 -12.25 1.57 2.37
CA GLN A 83 -12.37 2.73 1.47
C GLN A 83 -11.16 3.66 1.55
N VAL A 84 -10.63 3.86 2.77
CA VAL A 84 -9.40 4.65 2.97
C VAL A 84 -8.21 3.94 2.33
N VAL A 85 -8.09 2.63 2.50
CA VAL A 85 -7.04 1.81 1.88
C VAL A 85 -7.15 1.88 0.36
N GLU A 86 -8.33 1.69 -0.21
CA GLU A 86 -8.57 1.75 -1.66
C GLU A 86 -8.19 3.12 -2.25
N ALA A 87 -8.53 4.22 -1.56
CA ALA A 87 -8.16 5.56 -1.97
C ALA A 87 -6.65 5.83 -1.87
N LEU A 88 -5.98 5.27 -0.85
CA LEU A 88 -4.55 5.48 -0.63
C LEU A 88 -3.67 4.53 -1.46
N TYR A 89 -4.17 3.36 -1.85
CA TYR A 89 -3.40 2.31 -2.50
C TYR A 89 -2.66 2.80 -3.77
N PRO A 90 -3.29 3.54 -4.71
CA PRO A 90 -2.60 4.06 -5.90
C PRO A 90 -1.50 5.08 -5.56
N ILE A 91 -1.68 5.85 -4.49
CA ILE A 91 -0.71 6.86 -4.04
C ILE A 91 0.48 6.16 -3.39
N MET A 92 0.21 5.22 -2.50
CA MET A 92 1.22 4.37 -1.86
C MET A 92 2.03 3.59 -2.90
N GLY A 93 1.38 2.98 -3.90
CA GLY A 93 2.07 2.27 -4.99
C GLY A 93 2.99 3.18 -5.80
N LYS A 94 2.57 4.41 -6.13
CA LYS A 94 3.44 5.40 -6.79
C LYS A 94 4.62 5.81 -5.90
N MET A 95 4.41 5.96 -4.59
CA MET A 95 5.46 6.31 -3.63
C MET A 95 6.48 5.19 -3.47
N ILE A 96 6.02 3.95 -3.28
CA ILE A 96 6.87 2.75 -3.20
C ILE A 96 7.69 2.60 -4.48
N LYS A 97 7.05 2.71 -5.66
CA LYS A 97 7.74 2.66 -6.94
C LYS A 97 8.83 3.74 -7.05
N LYS A 98 8.53 4.98 -6.62
CA LYS A 98 9.50 6.08 -6.63
C LYS A 98 10.66 5.83 -5.67
N TYR A 99 10.37 5.31 -4.47
CA TYR A 99 11.37 4.96 -3.47
C TYR A 99 12.30 3.86 -3.99
N ILE A 100 11.76 2.77 -4.54
CA ILE A 100 12.54 1.69 -5.16
C ILE A 100 13.42 2.24 -6.28
N GLN A 101 12.88 3.07 -7.17
CA GLN A 101 13.66 3.68 -8.25
C GLN A 101 14.81 4.52 -7.71
N GLN A 102 14.59 5.26 -6.63
CA GLN A 102 15.62 6.06 -5.99
C GLN A 102 16.69 5.19 -5.33
N GLU A 103 16.32 4.12 -4.63
CA GLU A 103 17.28 3.17 -4.06
C GLU A 103 18.10 2.47 -5.16
N ILE A 104 17.48 2.08 -6.28
CA ILE A 104 18.20 1.55 -7.44
C ILE A 104 19.22 2.57 -7.95
N ASN A 105 18.85 3.84 -8.07
CA ASN A 105 19.79 4.88 -8.50
C ASN A 105 20.96 5.05 -7.51
N LEU A 106 20.67 5.04 -6.20
CA LEU A 106 21.71 5.14 -5.16
C LEU A 106 22.62 3.91 -5.13
N LEU A 107 22.07 2.72 -5.38
CA LEU A 107 22.84 1.49 -5.54
C LEU A 107 23.73 1.59 -6.78
N SER A 108 23.21 2.05 -7.92
CA SER A 108 24.00 2.30 -9.13
C SER A 108 25.14 3.29 -8.88
N ASP A 109 24.89 4.37 -8.14
CA ASP A 109 25.92 5.35 -7.79
C ASP A 109 27.01 4.74 -6.89
N LYS A 110 26.62 3.91 -5.89
CA LYS A 110 27.56 3.18 -5.04
C LYS A 110 28.35 2.13 -5.82
N ILE A 111 27.73 1.46 -6.78
CA ILE A 111 28.39 0.51 -7.69
C ILE A 111 29.44 1.26 -8.51
N ASN A 112 29.07 2.37 -9.14
CA ASN A 112 30.00 3.20 -9.92
C ASN A 112 31.23 3.61 -9.08
N GLN A 113 31.01 4.03 -7.83
CA GLN A 113 32.08 4.39 -6.90
C GLN A 113 32.94 3.19 -6.45
N GLN A 114 32.36 2.00 -6.23
CA GLN A 114 33.14 0.81 -5.86
C GLN A 114 33.90 0.21 -7.05
N VAL A 115 33.35 0.30 -8.25
CA VAL A 115 34.02 -0.05 -9.51
C VAL A 115 35.25 0.85 -9.70
N GLU A 116 35.09 2.16 -9.47
CA GLU A 116 36.21 3.12 -9.49
C GLU A 116 37.28 2.85 -8.42
N ASN A 117 36.95 2.16 -7.32
CA ASN A 117 37.88 1.92 -6.21
C ASN A 117 38.50 0.51 -6.19
N SER A 118 38.12 -0.39 -7.10
CA SER A 118 38.58 -1.80 -7.13
C SER A 118 39.71 -2.11 -8.14
N PHE A 119 40.41 -1.08 -8.64
CA PHE A 119 41.48 -1.19 -9.63
C PHE A 119 42.80 -1.78 -9.09
N SER A 120 42.95 -3.11 -9.07
CA SER A 120 44.31 -3.70 -9.10
C SER A 120 44.40 -5.13 -9.61
N ALA A 121 43.50 -6.06 -9.22
CA ALA A 121 43.69 -7.49 -9.56
C ALA A 121 42.44 -8.21 -10.10
N LYS A 122 41.24 -7.94 -9.57
CA LYS A 122 39.99 -8.59 -10.04
C LYS A 122 39.51 -8.07 -11.40
N SER A 123 39.80 -6.81 -11.74
CA SER A 123 39.40 -6.19 -13.01
C SER A 123 40.09 -6.80 -14.23
N TRP A 124 41.29 -7.37 -14.08
CA TRP A 124 41.99 -7.99 -15.21
C TRP A 124 41.42 -9.36 -15.57
N LYS A 125 41.10 -10.18 -14.55
CA LYS A 125 40.39 -11.45 -14.72
C LYS A 125 38.99 -11.24 -15.32
N ARG A 126 38.30 -10.17 -14.90
CA ARG A 126 36.94 -9.81 -15.34
C ARG A 126 36.88 -9.25 -16.76
N ARG A 127 37.88 -8.45 -17.17
CA ARG A 127 38.06 -7.98 -18.56
C ARG A 127 38.37 -9.14 -19.52
N PHE A 128 39.06 -10.17 -19.04
CA PHE A 128 39.36 -11.35 -19.84
C PHE A 128 38.11 -12.21 -20.07
N THR A 129 37.25 -12.36 -19.05
CA THR A 129 35.97 -13.08 -19.18
C THR A 129 34.96 -12.31 -20.03
N SER A 130 34.80 -10.99 -19.87
CA SER A 130 33.84 -10.20 -20.68
C SER A 130 34.22 -10.12 -22.16
N TRP A 131 35.52 -10.12 -22.47
CA TRP A 131 36.01 -10.18 -23.85
C TRP A 131 35.78 -11.55 -24.51
N PHE A 132 35.76 -12.64 -23.72
CA PHE A 132 35.54 -14.00 -24.22
C PHE A 132 34.05 -14.40 -24.28
N THR A 133 33.21 -13.86 -23.38
CA THR A 133 31.79 -14.23 -23.27
C THR A 133 30.80 -13.17 -23.78
N GLY A 134 31.26 -11.96 -24.11
CA GLY A 134 30.42 -10.91 -24.70
C GLY A 134 29.40 -10.25 -23.77
N VAL A 135 29.46 -10.53 -22.47
CA VAL A 135 28.54 -9.97 -21.45
C VAL A 135 29.15 -8.69 -20.84
N LYS A 136 28.34 -7.64 -20.68
CA LYS A 136 28.79 -6.35 -20.13
C LYS A 136 29.17 -6.49 -18.65
N GLU A 137 30.21 -5.77 -18.24
CA GLU A 137 30.77 -5.81 -16.88
C GLU A 137 29.73 -5.40 -15.81
N GLU A 138 28.77 -4.55 -16.19
CA GLU A 138 27.65 -4.07 -15.36
C GLU A 138 26.64 -5.19 -15.01
N ASP A 139 26.34 -6.08 -15.97
CA ASP A 139 25.41 -7.21 -15.79
C ASP A 139 25.99 -8.29 -14.86
N ILE A 140 27.31 -8.44 -14.86
CA ILE A 140 28.06 -9.35 -13.97
C ILE A 140 28.02 -8.85 -12.50
N ILE A 141 27.95 -7.54 -12.28
CA ILE A 141 27.94 -6.95 -10.93
C ILE A 141 26.53 -6.97 -10.33
N ILE A 142 25.49 -6.74 -11.13
CA ILE A 142 24.08 -6.77 -10.68
C ILE A 142 23.66 -8.19 -10.29
N SER A 143 24.13 -9.21 -11.02
CA SER A 143 23.85 -10.62 -10.73
C SER A 143 24.55 -11.14 -9.46
N GLU A 144 25.64 -10.49 -9.00
CA GLU A 144 26.32 -10.87 -7.75
C GLU A 144 25.62 -10.35 -6.48
N LEU A 145 24.79 -9.30 -6.58
CA LEU A 145 24.20 -8.60 -5.42
C LEU A 145 22.77 -9.02 -5.07
N ASN A 146 22.02 -9.62 -6.01
CA ASN A 146 20.66 -10.14 -5.81
C ASN A 146 20.57 -11.60 -6.29
N LYS A 147 21.38 -12.47 -5.69
CA LYS A 147 21.38 -13.89 -6.05
C LYS A 147 20.06 -14.53 -5.63
N ALA A 148 19.44 -15.26 -6.55
CA ALA A 148 18.33 -16.13 -6.21
C ALA A 148 18.85 -17.27 -5.34
N GLU A 149 18.12 -17.59 -4.27
CA GLU A 149 18.49 -18.62 -3.33
C GLU A 149 17.34 -19.63 -3.21
N VAL A 150 17.67 -20.92 -3.28
CA VAL A 150 16.67 -21.97 -3.03
C VAL A 150 16.52 -22.15 -1.53
N LEU A 151 15.35 -21.78 -1.03
CA LEU A 151 15.02 -21.85 0.40
C LEU A 151 14.45 -23.22 0.79
N GLN A 152 13.60 -23.76 -0.08
CA GLN A 152 12.89 -25.01 0.18
C GLN A 152 12.58 -25.75 -1.11
N VAL A 153 12.68 -27.08 -1.07
CA VAL A 153 12.31 -27.98 -2.16
C VAL A 153 11.31 -28.98 -1.61
N LEU A 154 10.21 -29.19 -2.31
CA LEU A 154 9.14 -30.11 -1.92
C LEU A 154 8.85 -31.05 -3.09
N ILE A 155 8.75 -32.34 -2.78
CA ILE A 155 8.29 -33.36 -3.72
C ILE A 155 6.89 -33.74 -3.28
N ILE A 156 5.91 -33.60 -4.16
CA ILE A 156 4.50 -33.80 -3.84
C ILE A 156 3.90 -34.80 -4.82
N ASP A 157 3.14 -35.76 -4.29
CA ASP A 157 2.40 -36.72 -5.10
C ASP A 157 1.32 -36.00 -5.90
N LYS A 158 1.30 -36.23 -7.22
CA LYS A 158 0.44 -35.47 -8.14
C LYS A 158 -1.04 -35.80 -7.98
N ASN A 159 -1.36 -37.00 -7.51
CA ASN A 159 -2.75 -37.49 -7.43
C ASN A 159 -3.38 -37.14 -6.09
N SER A 160 -2.66 -37.39 -5.00
CA SER A 160 -3.13 -37.20 -3.64
C SER A 160 -2.82 -35.82 -3.07
N GLY A 161 -1.82 -35.12 -3.61
CA GLY A 161 -1.33 -33.87 -3.05
C GLY A 161 -0.49 -34.04 -1.77
N LEU A 162 -0.16 -35.28 -1.40
CA LEU A 162 0.63 -35.57 -0.21
C LEU A 162 2.10 -35.25 -0.42
N LEU A 163 2.74 -34.68 0.60
CA LEU A 163 4.17 -34.46 0.61
C LEU A 163 4.91 -35.80 0.67
N ILE A 164 5.76 -36.05 -0.31
CA ILE A 164 6.63 -37.23 -0.40
C ILE A 164 7.94 -36.98 0.35
N GLY A 165 8.45 -35.76 0.27
CA GLY A 165 9.64 -35.35 0.99
C GLY A 165 9.94 -33.88 0.76
N SER A 166 10.81 -33.33 1.61
CA SER A 166 11.18 -31.92 1.53
C SER A 166 12.60 -31.69 2.01
N TYR A 167 13.21 -30.64 1.50
CA TYR A 167 14.47 -30.12 1.96
C TYR A 167 14.28 -28.62 2.23
N GLU A 168 14.77 -28.16 3.38
CA GLU A 168 14.69 -26.76 3.78
C GLU A 168 16.05 -26.26 4.27
N LYS A 169 16.50 -25.12 3.76
CA LYS A 169 17.64 -24.38 4.32
C LYS A 169 17.17 -23.43 5.42
N VAL A 170 16.03 -22.81 5.17
CA VAL A 170 15.33 -21.92 6.11
C VAL A 170 13.87 -22.37 6.12
N ALA A 171 13.33 -22.62 7.32
CA ALA A 171 11.92 -22.95 7.50
C ALA A 171 11.04 -21.70 7.24
N THR A 172 10.87 -21.36 5.96
CA THR A 172 10.10 -20.20 5.51
C THR A 172 8.64 -20.53 5.24
N ILE A 173 8.35 -21.78 4.85
CA ILE A 173 7.00 -22.24 4.56
C ILE A 173 6.74 -23.57 5.26
N ASP A 174 5.58 -23.64 5.91
CA ASP A 174 5.09 -24.86 6.54
C ASP A 174 4.83 -25.94 5.48
N LYS A 175 5.50 -27.08 5.63
CA LYS A 175 5.50 -28.23 4.71
C LYS A 175 4.12 -28.87 4.55
N ASP A 176 3.34 -28.92 5.61
CA ASP A 176 2.01 -29.52 5.61
C ASP A 176 0.99 -28.55 4.98
N MET A 177 1.19 -27.24 5.21
CA MET A 177 0.32 -26.21 4.63
C MET A 177 0.56 -26.02 3.12
N ILE A 178 1.82 -26.02 2.67
CA ILE A 178 2.16 -25.72 1.28
C ILE A 178 1.72 -26.84 0.32
N SER A 179 1.80 -28.11 0.73
CA SER A 179 1.37 -29.24 -0.10
C SER A 179 -0.15 -29.20 -0.35
N GLY A 180 -0.95 -28.94 0.70
CA GLY A 180 -2.38 -28.72 0.59
C GLY A 180 -2.74 -27.49 -0.26
N MET A 181 -2.05 -26.37 -0.06
CA MET A 181 -2.25 -25.15 -0.84
C MET A 181 -1.96 -25.36 -2.33
N LEU A 182 -0.79 -25.92 -2.67
CA LEU A 182 -0.38 -26.13 -4.07
C LEU A 182 -1.32 -27.10 -4.79
N THR A 183 -1.77 -28.15 -4.10
CA THR A 183 -2.74 -29.10 -4.65
C THR A 183 -4.07 -28.42 -4.94
N ALA A 184 -4.57 -27.58 -4.01
CA ALA A 184 -5.80 -26.84 -4.19
C ALA A 184 -5.70 -25.85 -5.36
N ILE A 185 -4.64 -25.05 -5.43
CA ILE A 185 -4.43 -24.08 -6.52
C ILE A 185 -4.36 -24.80 -7.86
N LYS A 186 -3.61 -25.91 -7.94
CA LYS A 186 -3.48 -26.70 -9.16
C LYS A 186 -4.83 -27.26 -9.61
N HIS A 187 -5.63 -27.85 -8.70
CA HIS A 187 -6.98 -28.31 -9.01
C HIS A 187 -7.87 -27.17 -9.51
N PHE A 188 -7.87 -26.01 -8.84
CA PHE A 188 -8.67 -24.86 -9.27
C PHE A 188 -8.30 -24.36 -10.68
N ILE A 189 -7.01 -24.35 -11.01
CA ILE A 189 -6.54 -23.93 -12.33
C ILE A 189 -6.87 -24.98 -13.39
N GLU A 190 -6.66 -26.26 -13.12
CA GLU A 190 -7.02 -27.35 -14.05
C GLU A 190 -8.54 -27.42 -14.30
N ASP A 191 -9.37 -27.11 -13.30
CA ASP A 191 -10.83 -27.03 -13.45
C ASP A 191 -11.27 -25.78 -14.22
N ALA A 192 -10.61 -24.64 -14.01
CA ALA A 192 -10.94 -23.38 -14.68
C ALA A 192 -10.52 -23.38 -16.16
N PHE A 193 -9.38 -24.00 -16.46
CA PHE A 193 -8.83 -24.09 -17.81
C PHE A 193 -9.06 -25.51 -18.35
N GLN A 194 -10.08 -25.68 -19.22
CA GLN A 194 -10.47 -26.97 -19.83
C GLN A 194 -9.40 -27.63 -20.74
N ASN A 195 -8.18 -27.10 -20.75
CA ASN A 195 -7.06 -27.58 -21.55
C ASN A 195 -6.14 -28.45 -20.68
N LYS A 196 -6.20 -29.78 -20.88
CA LYS A 196 -5.44 -30.77 -20.11
C LYS A 196 -3.92 -30.76 -20.33
N ASP A 197 -3.43 -29.98 -21.29
CA ASP A 197 -2.00 -29.90 -21.65
C ASP A 197 -1.27 -28.73 -20.98
N GLN A 198 -1.96 -27.92 -20.16
CA GLN A 198 -1.34 -26.83 -19.42
C GLN A 198 -1.27 -27.16 -17.94
N SER A 199 -0.15 -26.83 -17.32
CA SER A 199 0.10 -27.09 -15.90
C SER A 199 0.68 -25.85 -15.24
N LEU A 200 0.43 -25.69 -13.94
CA LEU A 200 0.98 -24.59 -13.16
C LEU A 200 2.51 -24.73 -13.06
N GLU A 201 3.25 -23.70 -13.48
CA GLU A 201 4.72 -23.70 -13.52
C GLU A 201 5.39 -22.69 -12.57
N LEU A 202 4.69 -21.61 -12.20
CA LEU A 202 5.24 -20.53 -11.39
C LEU A 202 4.14 -19.84 -10.58
N ILE A 203 4.41 -19.59 -9.31
CA ILE A 203 3.61 -18.72 -8.43
C ILE A 203 4.53 -17.60 -7.93
N GLU A 204 4.12 -16.35 -8.13
CA GLU A 204 4.84 -15.16 -7.65
C GLU A 204 4.13 -14.63 -6.39
N TYR A 205 4.87 -14.52 -5.28
CA TYR A 205 4.37 -14.01 -4.01
C TYR A 205 5.37 -13.02 -3.40
N GLU A 206 5.12 -11.73 -3.60
CA GLU A 206 5.98 -10.62 -3.15
C GLU A 206 7.46 -10.78 -3.54
N LEU A 207 8.30 -11.23 -2.61
CA LEU A 207 9.75 -11.41 -2.78
C LEU A 207 10.14 -12.89 -3.01
N TYR A 208 9.14 -13.76 -3.13
CA TYR A 208 9.30 -15.20 -3.29
C TYR A 208 8.69 -15.68 -4.59
N ASN A 209 9.34 -16.67 -5.18
CA ASN A 209 8.87 -17.39 -6.35
C ASN A 209 8.76 -18.87 -5.98
N ILE A 210 7.64 -19.51 -6.31
CA ILE A 210 7.49 -20.97 -6.20
C ILE A 210 7.49 -21.52 -7.62
N HIS A 211 8.62 -22.10 -8.03
CA HIS A 211 8.72 -22.80 -9.30
C HIS A 211 8.19 -24.22 -9.17
N ILE A 212 7.32 -24.64 -10.09
CA ILE A 212 6.68 -25.96 -10.07
C ILE A 212 7.05 -26.70 -11.35
N GLN A 213 7.66 -27.87 -11.20
CA GLN A 213 7.99 -28.76 -12.31
C GLN A 213 7.16 -30.04 -12.21
N ASN A 214 6.29 -30.25 -13.21
CA ASN A 214 5.38 -31.38 -13.24
C ASN A 214 6.02 -32.63 -13.87
N PHE A 215 5.81 -33.78 -13.24
CA PHE A 215 6.14 -35.11 -13.76
C PHE A 215 4.88 -35.97 -13.90
N ILE A 216 5.05 -37.26 -14.20
CA ILE A 216 3.94 -38.20 -14.44
C ILE A 216 3.18 -38.48 -13.15
N SER A 217 3.87 -38.87 -12.07
CA SER A 217 3.26 -39.27 -10.78
C SER A 217 3.47 -38.27 -9.65
N TYR A 218 4.39 -37.32 -9.78
CA TYR A 218 4.68 -36.31 -8.77
C TYR A 218 4.98 -34.96 -9.42
N TYR A 219 5.12 -33.93 -8.61
CA TYR A 219 5.69 -32.65 -9.04
C TYR A 219 6.66 -32.13 -7.98
N ILE A 220 7.61 -31.32 -8.41
CA ILE A 220 8.60 -30.70 -7.54
C ILE A 220 8.28 -29.21 -7.46
N ALA A 221 8.13 -28.70 -6.24
CA ALA A 221 7.95 -27.27 -5.97
C ALA A 221 9.20 -26.73 -5.27
N VAL A 222 9.76 -25.64 -5.79
CA VAL A 222 10.96 -25.00 -5.28
C VAL A 222 10.64 -23.57 -4.89
N ALA A 223 10.77 -23.25 -3.60
CA ALA A 223 10.61 -21.89 -3.08
C ALA A 223 11.96 -21.15 -3.17
N ILE A 224 11.92 -20.00 -3.83
CA ILE A 224 13.08 -19.21 -4.23
C ILE A 224 12.88 -17.79 -3.72
N SER A 225 13.89 -17.23 -3.06
CA SER A 225 13.95 -15.78 -2.77
C SER A 225 14.85 -15.07 -3.78
N GLY A 226 14.67 -13.77 -3.92
CA GLY A 226 15.53 -12.93 -4.77
C GLY A 226 15.14 -12.94 -6.24
N ASN A 227 16.09 -12.64 -7.12
CA ASN A 227 15.81 -12.36 -8.53
C ASN A 227 15.73 -13.65 -9.37
N TYR A 228 14.51 -14.12 -9.64
CA TYR A 228 14.25 -15.30 -10.47
C TYR A 228 14.41 -14.99 -11.96
N THR A 229 15.65 -15.03 -12.45
CA THR A 229 15.98 -14.78 -13.87
C THR A 229 15.76 -16.02 -14.75
N THR A 230 15.68 -15.82 -16.07
CA THR A 230 15.60 -16.94 -17.04
C THR A 230 16.80 -17.88 -16.95
N GLU A 231 18.01 -17.35 -16.69
CA GLU A 231 19.20 -18.19 -16.53
C GLU A 231 19.08 -19.10 -15.31
N PHE A 232 18.66 -18.54 -14.17
CA PHE A 232 18.44 -19.31 -12.94
C PHE A 232 17.33 -20.34 -13.13
N LYS A 233 16.22 -19.97 -13.79
CA LYS A 233 15.14 -20.91 -14.14
C LYS A 233 15.68 -22.12 -14.91
N ASN A 234 16.48 -21.89 -15.96
CA ASN A 234 17.00 -22.99 -16.78
C ASN A 234 17.92 -23.91 -15.98
N LYS A 235 18.85 -23.35 -15.19
CA LYS A 235 19.73 -24.15 -14.31
C LYS A 235 18.95 -24.95 -13.29
N LEU A 236 17.95 -24.34 -12.67
CA LEU A 236 17.08 -25.01 -11.71
C LEU A 236 16.32 -26.18 -12.36
N GLN A 237 15.80 -25.98 -13.58
CA GLN A 237 15.14 -27.04 -14.34
C GLN A 237 16.09 -28.20 -14.65
N ASP A 238 17.31 -27.90 -15.11
CA ASP A 238 18.33 -28.93 -15.38
C ASP A 238 18.63 -29.76 -14.11
N ILE A 239 18.81 -29.10 -12.96
CA ILE A 239 19.05 -29.77 -11.66
C ILE A 239 17.85 -30.62 -11.25
N ILE A 240 16.63 -30.12 -11.42
CA ILE A 240 15.40 -30.86 -11.15
C ILE A 240 15.32 -32.10 -12.05
N PHE A 241 15.66 -31.98 -13.34
CA PHE A 241 15.67 -33.11 -14.26
C PHE A 241 16.74 -34.14 -13.91
N ASP A 242 17.95 -33.69 -13.58
CA ASP A 242 19.05 -34.56 -13.17
C ASP A 242 18.70 -35.31 -11.89
N PHE A 243 18.17 -34.63 -10.87
CA PHE A 243 17.67 -35.26 -9.64
C PHE A 243 16.58 -36.30 -9.94
N SER A 244 15.60 -35.94 -10.77
CA SER A 244 14.52 -36.84 -11.18
C SER A 244 15.04 -38.10 -11.89
N GLN A 245 15.97 -37.94 -12.84
CA GLN A 245 16.47 -39.07 -13.66
C GLN A 245 17.46 -39.95 -12.89
N ASN A 246 18.35 -39.34 -12.10
CA ASN A 246 19.44 -40.05 -11.44
C ASN A 246 19.01 -40.69 -10.12
N TYR A 247 18.03 -40.11 -9.43
CA TYR A 247 17.59 -40.59 -8.12
C TYR A 247 16.14 -41.08 -8.13
N LEU A 248 15.16 -40.23 -8.43
CA LEU A 248 13.73 -40.61 -8.28
C LEU A 248 13.29 -41.71 -9.25
N LYS A 249 13.87 -41.80 -10.45
CA LYS A 249 13.59 -42.88 -11.40
C LYS A 249 13.95 -44.27 -10.88
N LEU A 250 14.87 -44.36 -9.91
CA LEU A 250 15.24 -45.62 -9.28
C LEU A 250 14.13 -46.17 -8.38
N PHE A 251 13.13 -45.34 -8.06
CA PHE A 251 12.00 -45.68 -7.18
C PHE A 251 10.67 -45.58 -7.94
N PRO A 252 10.02 -46.70 -8.27
CA PRO A 252 8.71 -46.70 -8.92
C PRO A 252 7.61 -46.00 -8.11
N ASP A 253 7.77 -45.96 -6.79
CA ASP A 253 6.90 -45.26 -5.85
C ASP A 253 7.76 -44.39 -4.92
N PRO A 254 7.88 -43.09 -5.22
CA PRO A 254 8.71 -42.17 -4.43
C PRO A 254 8.27 -42.04 -2.96
N SER A 255 7.00 -42.37 -2.65
CA SER A 255 6.44 -42.33 -1.29
C SER A 255 7.03 -43.38 -0.34
N LYS A 256 7.79 -44.34 -0.88
CA LYS A 256 8.44 -45.42 -0.11
C LYS A 256 9.92 -45.14 0.18
N ILE A 257 10.44 -44.01 -0.27
CA ILE A 257 11.82 -43.61 0.00
C ILE A 257 11.92 -43.21 1.48
N GLU A 258 12.96 -43.68 2.17
CA GLU A 258 13.24 -43.22 3.53
C GLU A 258 13.53 -41.72 3.54
N GLU A 259 12.83 -40.98 4.41
CA GLU A 259 12.87 -39.51 4.46
C GLU A 259 14.30 -38.98 4.64
N ASP A 260 15.09 -39.58 5.53
CA ASP A 260 16.48 -39.18 5.78
C ASP A 260 17.39 -39.28 4.54
N VAL A 261 17.15 -40.29 3.70
CA VAL A 261 17.92 -40.51 2.46
C VAL A 261 17.49 -39.50 1.40
N LEU A 262 16.18 -39.24 1.29
CA LEU A 262 15.62 -38.27 0.36
C LEU A 262 16.07 -36.84 0.68
N VAL A 263 16.08 -36.46 1.96
CA VAL A 263 16.58 -35.15 2.42
C VAL A 263 18.05 -34.97 2.06
N LYS A 264 18.87 -36.02 2.26
CA LYS A 264 20.30 -35.97 1.96
C LYS A 264 20.56 -35.76 0.47
N GLU A 265 19.85 -36.47 -0.40
CA GLU A 265 19.97 -36.31 -1.85
C GLU A 265 19.44 -34.95 -2.33
N LEU A 266 18.30 -34.49 -1.80
CA LEU A 266 17.81 -33.14 -2.08
C LEU A 266 18.82 -32.07 -1.66
N SER A 267 19.47 -32.23 -0.51
CA SER A 267 20.51 -31.30 -0.06
C SER A 267 21.75 -31.32 -0.97
N HIS A 268 22.06 -32.48 -1.59
CA HIS A 268 23.16 -32.60 -2.52
C HIS A 268 22.87 -31.86 -3.83
N TYR A 269 21.68 -32.02 -4.41
CA TYR A 269 21.33 -31.40 -5.68
C TYR A 269 21.01 -29.90 -5.56
N PHE A 270 20.34 -29.48 -4.49
CA PHE A 270 19.79 -28.12 -4.36
C PHE A 270 20.59 -27.19 -3.43
N ASN A 271 21.86 -27.51 -3.16
CA ASN A 271 22.77 -26.61 -2.46
C ASN A 271 23.11 -25.40 -3.35
N ASP A 272 23.33 -24.21 -2.76
CA ASP A 272 23.57 -22.97 -3.54
C ASP A 272 24.86 -23.00 -4.34
N GLU A 273 25.77 -23.93 -4.05
CA GLU A 273 26.99 -24.14 -4.86
C GLU A 273 26.70 -24.78 -6.22
N ASN A 274 25.53 -25.42 -6.37
CA ASN A 274 25.15 -26.15 -7.58
C ASN A 274 24.16 -25.37 -8.47
N ILE A 275 23.67 -24.19 -8.04
CA ILE A 275 22.61 -23.40 -8.71
C ILE A 275 23.15 -22.05 -9.21
#